data_AF-A0A7C5IZC6-F1
#
_entry.id   AF-A0A7C5IZC6-F1
#
_cell.length_a   1.000
_cell.length_b   1.000
_cell.length_c   1.000
_cell.angle_alpha   90.00
_cell.angle_beta   90.00
_cell.angle_gamma   90.00
#
_symmetry.space_group_name_H-M   'P 1'
#
loop_
_entity.id
_entity.type
_entity.pdbx_description
1 polymer ?
#
loop_
_entity_poly.entity_id
_entity_poly.type
_entity_poly.pdbx_seq_one_letter_code
_entity_poly.pdbx_strand_id
1 'polypeptide(L)'
;MTQLDKTLSAREDDALHTVVDRVRHEQLRLLVRHLHLVLPGSLAIALLLAWGFGTQAGTVRAVAWFLAIVVLVGVRLLVVKRVMRRAEESGDYRRLRQVLLLGALVSGCIWGLGGVLFFDPRDAYGFALLVIVLGGVVAGSLGPHSYYFPNYAAFAVPTMTPLIATVFLQGSSFYSLVGVAMIFFLLLNLYYSKQYEGMVLRSIQLQFSNEDLLQELKRTNRQLHRYSFTDSLTGVGNRRQFD
;
A
#
# COMPACT_ATOMS: atom_id res chain seq x y z
N MET A 1 15.73 41.56 -4.60
CA MET A 1 14.85 40.43 -4.93
C MET A 1 13.84 40.89 -5.97
N THR A 2 14.17 40.63 -7.23
CA THR A 2 13.49 41.15 -8.43
C THR A 2 12.22 40.35 -8.69
N GLN A 3 11.19 40.92 -9.33
CA GLN A 3 9.94 40.18 -9.64
C GLN A 3 10.19 38.85 -10.39
N LEU A 4 11.28 38.76 -11.16
CA LEU A 4 11.71 37.54 -11.86
C LEU A 4 12.02 36.36 -10.90
N ASP A 5 12.67 36.63 -9.76
CA ASP A 5 12.99 35.61 -8.74
C ASP A 5 11.72 35.03 -8.11
N LYS A 6 10.72 35.89 -7.84
CA LYS A 6 9.43 35.46 -7.29
C LYS A 6 8.64 34.60 -8.28
N THR A 7 8.71 34.92 -9.58
CA THR A 7 8.03 34.12 -10.62
C THR A 7 8.72 32.79 -10.91
N LEU A 8 10.05 32.71 -10.74
CA LEU A 8 10.81 31.47 -10.88
C LEU A 8 10.56 30.55 -9.69
N SER A 9 10.67 31.06 -8.46
CA SER A 9 10.34 30.31 -7.24
C SER A 9 8.88 29.80 -7.24
N ALA A 10 7.92 30.61 -7.65
CA ALA A 10 6.52 30.18 -7.74
C ALA A 10 6.28 29.07 -8.79
N ARG A 11 7.05 29.07 -9.89
CA ARG A 11 6.99 28.00 -10.92
C ARG A 11 7.69 26.71 -10.45
N GLU A 12 8.80 26.83 -9.73
CA GLU A 12 9.49 25.69 -9.14
C GLU A 12 8.63 25.01 -8.06
N ASP A 13 7.95 25.79 -7.22
CA ASP A 13 7.03 25.27 -6.22
C ASP A 13 5.82 24.57 -6.87
N ASP A 14 5.21 25.16 -7.91
CA ASP A 14 4.09 24.56 -8.65
C ASP A 14 4.48 23.27 -9.40
N ALA A 15 5.69 23.23 -9.97
CA ALA A 15 6.25 22.03 -10.60
C ALA A 15 6.51 20.92 -9.55
N LEU A 16 7.03 21.29 -8.37
CA LEU A 16 7.27 20.33 -7.28
C LEU A 16 5.96 19.77 -6.73
N HIS A 17 4.95 20.61 -6.55
CA HIS A 17 3.61 20.21 -6.11
C HIS A 17 2.94 19.26 -7.10
N THR A 18 3.02 19.55 -8.41
CA THR A 18 2.45 18.68 -9.45
C THR A 18 3.16 17.34 -9.59
N VAL A 19 4.46 17.24 -9.32
CA VAL A 19 5.19 15.96 -9.28
C VAL A 19 4.80 15.14 -8.05
N VAL A 20 4.73 15.77 -6.87
CA VAL A 20 4.33 15.10 -5.62
C VAL A 20 2.92 14.53 -5.71
N ASP A 21 1.97 15.25 -6.32
CA ASP A 21 0.61 14.76 -6.47
C ASP A 21 0.48 13.63 -7.51
N ARG A 22 1.26 13.67 -8.60
CA ARG A 22 1.35 12.54 -9.55
C ARG A 22 1.90 11.28 -8.89
N VAL A 23 2.97 11.42 -8.10
CA VAL A 23 3.56 10.30 -7.34
C VAL A 23 2.51 9.67 -6.41
N ARG A 24 1.74 10.49 -5.68
CA ARG A 24 0.67 10.03 -4.79
C ARG A 24 -0.46 9.33 -5.53
N HIS A 25 -0.84 9.81 -6.71
CA HIS A 25 -1.87 9.14 -7.52
C HIS A 25 -1.40 7.76 -7.99
N GLU A 26 -0.15 7.64 -8.42
CA GLU A 26 0.42 6.37 -8.85
C GLU A 26 0.53 5.36 -7.69
N GLN A 27 0.87 5.83 -6.48
CA GLN A 27 0.82 5.00 -5.27
C GLN A 27 -0.57 4.40 -5.02
N LEU A 28 -1.63 5.20 -5.20
CA LEU A 28 -3.00 4.73 -5.07
C LEU A 28 -3.36 3.72 -6.17
N ARG A 29 -2.89 3.93 -7.41
CA ARG A 29 -3.07 2.96 -8.50
C ARG A 29 -2.41 1.62 -8.21
N LEU A 30 -1.16 1.64 -7.75
CA LEU A 30 -0.42 0.43 -7.38
C LEU A 30 -1.13 -0.33 -6.26
N LEU A 31 -1.62 0.37 -5.24
CA LEU A 31 -2.41 -0.20 -4.15
C LEU A 31 -3.70 -0.89 -4.68
N VAL A 32 -4.42 -0.24 -5.60
CA VAL A 32 -5.64 -0.80 -6.21
C VAL A 32 -5.32 -2.05 -7.03
N ARG A 33 -4.24 -2.04 -7.81
CA ARG A 33 -3.81 -3.20 -8.62
C ARG A 33 -3.45 -4.38 -7.74
N HIS A 34 -2.86 -4.12 -6.57
CA HIS A 34 -2.42 -5.16 -5.65
C HIS A 34 -3.57 -5.86 -4.92
N LEU A 35 -4.74 -5.20 -4.77
CA LEU A 35 -5.93 -5.79 -4.16
C LEU A 35 -6.36 -7.10 -4.84
N HIS A 36 -6.22 -7.19 -6.17
CA HIS A 36 -6.57 -8.42 -6.90
C HIS A 36 -5.72 -9.63 -6.51
N LEU A 37 -4.50 -9.42 -6.02
CA LEU A 37 -3.62 -10.51 -5.56
C LEU A 37 -3.83 -10.83 -4.07
N VAL A 38 -4.04 -9.81 -3.24
CA VAL A 38 -4.13 -9.97 -1.77
C VAL A 38 -5.49 -10.54 -1.34
N LEU A 39 -6.58 -10.14 -2.00
CA LEU A 39 -7.92 -10.51 -1.57
C LEU A 39 -8.19 -12.03 -1.67
N PRO A 40 -7.83 -12.74 -2.75
CA PRO A 40 -7.97 -14.20 -2.80
C PRO A 40 -7.15 -14.90 -1.70
N GLY A 41 -5.91 -14.45 -1.46
CA GLY A 41 -5.08 -14.98 -0.37
C GLY A 41 -5.72 -14.78 0.99
N SER A 42 -6.30 -13.60 1.24
CA SER A 42 -7.00 -13.30 2.50
C SER A 42 -8.22 -14.19 2.71
N LEU A 43 -8.96 -14.52 1.64
CA LEU A 43 -10.10 -15.44 1.70
C LEU A 43 -9.65 -16.88 1.97
N ALA A 44 -8.56 -17.33 1.36
CA ALA A 44 -8.01 -18.65 1.60
C ALA A 44 -7.56 -18.83 3.06
N ILE A 45 -6.85 -17.84 3.60
CA ILE A 45 -6.42 -17.83 5.01
C ILE A 45 -7.64 -17.76 5.95
N ALA A 46 -8.63 -16.92 5.64
CA ALA A 46 -9.85 -16.82 6.44
C ALA A 46 -10.64 -18.14 6.45
N LEU A 47 -10.74 -18.81 5.29
CA LEU A 47 -11.37 -20.12 5.19
C LEU A 47 -10.62 -21.16 6.01
N LEU A 48 -9.28 -21.16 5.95
CA LEU A 48 -8.44 -22.06 6.73
C LEU A 48 -8.68 -21.87 8.23
N LEU A 49 -8.70 -20.63 8.73
CA LEU A 49 -8.99 -20.37 10.14
C LEU A 49 -10.42 -20.77 10.52
N ALA A 50 -11.42 -20.41 9.71
CA ALA A 50 -12.81 -20.75 9.99
C ALA A 50 -13.05 -22.26 10.00
N TRP A 51 -12.37 -23.01 9.12
CA TRP A 51 -12.42 -24.46 9.09
C TRP A 51 -11.68 -25.10 10.27
N GLY A 52 -10.43 -24.68 10.51
CA GLY A 52 -9.58 -25.24 11.57
C GLY A 52 -10.10 -24.99 12.98
N PHE A 53 -10.64 -23.80 13.24
CA PHE A 53 -11.18 -23.43 14.55
C PHE A 53 -12.70 -23.60 14.66
N GLY A 54 -13.40 -23.91 13.57
CA GLY A 54 -14.87 -23.95 13.54
C GLY A 54 -15.50 -25.03 14.43
N THR A 55 -14.78 -26.11 14.70
CA THR A 55 -15.23 -27.17 15.63
C THR A 55 -15.00 -26.79 17.09
N GLN A 56 -13.88 -26.13 17.40
CA GLN A 56 -13.50 -25.73 18.77
C GLN A 56 -14.20 -24.44 19.22
N ALA A 57 -14.17 -23.39 18.40
CA ALA A 57 -14.71 -22.07 18.74
C ALA A 57 -16.22 -21.92 18.49
N GLY A 58 -16.84 -22.92 17.85
CA GLY A 58 -18.25 -22.96 17.48
C GLY A 58 -18.49 -22.55 16.02
N THR A 59 -19.16 -23.43 15.27
CA THR A 59 -19.31 -23.32 13.82
C THR A 59 -20.02 -22.04 13.40
N VAL A 60 -21.02 -21.60 14.17
CA VAL A 60 -21.76 -20.36 13.89
C VAL A 60 -20.85 -19.14 13.95
N ARG A 61 -19.94 -19.05 14.94
CA ARG A 61 -19.02 -17.92 15.09
C ARG A 61 -18.00 -17.89 13.95
N ALA A 62 -17.44 -19.04 13.61
CA ALA A 62 -16.49 -19.18 12.52
C ALA A 62 -17.11 -18.82 11.15
N VAL A 63 -18.32 -19.31 10.87
CA VAL A 63 -19.05 -18.99 9.64
C VAL A 63 -19.43 -17.51 9.59
N ALA A 64 -19.94 -16.93 10.67
CA ALA A 64 -20.28 -15.51 10.72
C ALA A 64 -19.06 -14.61 10.47
N TRP A 65 -17.92 -14.93 11.09
CA TRP A 65 -16.67 -14.21 10.88
C TRP A 65 -16.15 -14.35 9.44
N PHE A 66 -16.16 -15.56 8.88
CA PHE A 66 -15.77 -15.78 7.49
C PHE A 66 -16.67 -15.02 6.51
N LEU A 67 -17.99 -15.05 6.70
CA LEU A 67 -18.94 -14.28 5.89
C LEU A 67 -18.69 -12.77 6.01
N ALA A 68 -18.34 -12.26 7.19
CA ALA A 68 -17.97 -10.86 7.36
C ALA A 68 -16.75 -10.48 6.50
N ILE A 69 -15.74 -11.35 6.41
CA ILE A 69 -14.59 -11.16 5.50
C ILE A 69 -15.03 -11.20 4.04
N VAL A 70 -15.85 -12.16 3.64
CA VAL A 70 -16.37 -12.27 2.26
C VAL A 70 -17.12 -11.00 1.85
N VAL A 71 -18.03 -10.51 2.71
CA VAL A 71 -18.78 -9.28 2.49
C VAL A 71 -17.85 -8.08 2.42
N LEU A 72 -16.88 -7.95 3.34
CA LEU A 72 -15.89 -6.88 3.32
C LEU A 72 -15.11 -6.86 2.01
N VAL A 73 -14.62 -8.02 1.55
CA VAL A 73 -13.87 -8.16 0.29
C VAL A 73 -14.73 -7.72 -0.89
N GLY A 74 -15.98 -8.19 -0.97
CA GLY A 74 -16.92 -7.84 -2.04
C GLY A 74 -17.24 -6.34 -2.07
N VAL A 75 -17.59 -5.76 -0.92
CA VAL A 75 -17.86 -4.32 -0.79
C VAL A 75 -16.62 -3.50 -1.15
N ARG A 76 -15.44 -3.89 -0.65
CA ARG A 76 -14.18 -3.18 -0.92
C ARG A 76 -13.87 -3.15 -2.41
N LEU A 77 -14.00 -4.27 -3.12
CA LEU A 77 -13.81 -4.34 -4.57
C LEU A 77 -14.76 -3.41 -5.32
N LEU A 78 -16.06 -3.44 -5.00
CA LEU A 78 -17.07 -2.62 -5.66
C LEU A 78 -16.86 -1.12 -5.40
N VAL A 79 -16.64 -0.74 -4.14
CA VAL A 79 -16.48 0.67 -3.76
C VAL A 79 -15.17 1.23 -4.31
N VAL A 80 -14.05 0.52 -4.17
CA VAL A 80 -12.75 0.96 -4.70
C VAL A 80 -12.81 1.09 -6.22
N LYS A 81 -13.38 0.12 -6.96
CA LYS A 81 -13.53 0.21 -8.41
C LYS A 81 -14.34 1.43 -8.84
N ARG A 82 -15.46 1.71 -8.18
CA ARG A 82 -16.33 2.87 -8.50
C ARG A 82 -15.66 4.20 -8.17
N VAL A 83 -15.01 4.31 -7.02
CA VAL A 83 -14.38 5.55 -6.56
C VAL A 83 -13.09 5.82 -7.34
N MET A 84 -12.34 4.78 -7.69
CA MET A 84 -11.15 4.89 -8.55
C MET A 84 -11.51 5.47 -9.92
N ARG A 85 -12.54 4.93 -10.59
CA ARG A 85 -12.98 5.46 -11.89
C ARG A 85 -13.36 6.94 -11.82
N ARG A 86 -14.08 7.35 -10.77
CA ARG A 86 -14.44 8.76 -10.54
C ARG A 86 -13.23 9.65 -10.25
N ALA A 87 -12.23 9.14 -9.53
CA ALA A 87 -11.00 9.87 -9.25
C ALA A 87 -10.21 10.11 -10.54
N GLU A 88 -10.18 9.14 -11.47
CA GLU A 88 -9.56 9.31 -12.78
C GLU A 88 -10.31 10.31 -13.67
N GLU A 89 -11.64 10.32 -13.63
CA GLU A 89 -12.48 11.26 -14.39
C GLU A 89 -12.38 12.71 -13.87
N SER A 90 -12.33 12.89 -12.54
CA SER A 90 -12.37 14.21 -11.89
C SER A 90 -11.00 14.78 -11.52
N GLY A 91 -9.96 13.95 -11.46
CA GLY A 91 -8.65 14.31 -10.94
C GLY A 91 -8.58 14.44 -9.41
N ASP A 92 -9.68 14.23 -8.66
CA ASP A 92 -9.70 14.29 -7.19
C ASP A 92 -9.61 12.90 -6.55
N TYR A 93 -8.48 12.63 -5.90
CA TYR A 93 -8.18 11.36 -5.22
C TYR A 93 -8.47 11.38 -3.70
N ARG A 94 -8.97 12.49 -3.15
CA ARG A 94 -9.21 12.64 -1.70
C ARG A 94 -10.20 11.61 -1.17
N ARG A 95 -11.28 11.37 -1.92
CA ARG A 95 -12.30 10.37 -1.57
C ARG A 95 -11.77 8.94 -1.66
N LEU A 96 -10.93 8.65 -2.65
CA LEU A 96 -10.30 7.34 -2.79
C LEU A 96 -9.44 7.02 -1.56
N ARG A 97 -8.64 8.00 -1.11
CA ARG A 97 -7.81 7.87 0.09
C ARG A 97 -8.65 7.55 1.34
N GLN A 98 -9.74 8.27 1.57
CA GLN A 98 -10.63 8.04 2.72
C GLN A 98 -11.28 6.66 2.70
N VAL A 99 -11.74 6.22 1.53
CA VAL A 99 -12.34 4.88 1.34
C VAL A 99 -11.32 3.78 1.62
N LEU A 100 -10.08 3.93 1.14
CA LEU A 100 -9.02 2.96 1.37
C LEU A 100 -8.68 2.87 2.87
N LEU A 101 -8.52 4.02 3.54
CA LEU A 101 -8.23 4.10 4.96
C LEU A 101 -9.33 3.46 5.81
N LEU A 102 -10.59 3.79 5.53
CA LEU A 102 -11.73 3.20 6.25
C LEU A 102 -11.82 1.69 6.00
N GLY A 103 -11.60 1.26 4.75
CA GLY A 103 -11.57 -0.16 4.41
C GLY A 103 -10.45 -0.92 5.12
N ALA A 104 -9.26 -0.30 5.27
CA ALA A 104 -8.15 -0.85 6.03
C ALA A 104 -8.48 -0.97 7.52
N LEU A 105 -9.10 0.06 8.11
CA LEU A 105 -9.55 0.06 9.51
C LEU A 105 -10.57 -1.05 9.79
N VAL A 106 -11.62 -1.14 8.97
CA VAL A 106 -12.66 -2.17 9.11
C VAL A 106 -12.06 -3.57 8.93
N SER A 107 -11.16 -3.73 7.96
CA SER A 107 -10.42 -4.98 7.77
C SER A 107 -9.61 -5.35 9.01
N GLY A 108 -8.89 -4.39 9.59
CA GLY A 108 -8.10 -4.61 10.80
C GLY A 108 -8.98 -5.06 11.97
N CYS A 109 -10.11 -4.41 12.18
CA CYS A 109 -11.06 -4.77 13.24
C CYS A 109 -11.63 -6.19 13.06
N ILE A 110 -12.00 -6.58 11.83
CA ILE A 110 -12.53 -7.92 11.56
C ILE A 110 -11.46 -8.99 11.80
N TRP A 111 -10.23 -8.78 11.33
CA TRP A 111 -9.12 -9.72 11.58
C TRP A 111 -8.78 -9.80 13.08
N GLY A 112 -8.72 -8.67 13.76
CA GLY A 112 -8.47 -8.61 15.21
C GLY A 112 -9.57 -9.29 16.02
N LEU A 113 -10.83 -9.16 15.61
CA LEU A 113 -11.94 -9.90 16.20
C LEU A 113 -11.76 -11.42 16.06
N GLY A 114 -11.25 -11.89 14.92
CA GLY A 114 -10.89 -13.31 14.73
C GLY A 114 -9.84 -13.78 15.74
N GLY A 115 -8.87 -12.93 16.05
CA GLY A 115 -7.87 -13.18 17.09
C GLY A 115 -8.46 -13.41 18.49
N VAL A 116 -9.55 -12.73 18.84
CA VAL A 116 -10.23 -12.94 20.13
C VAL A 116 -11.18 -14.15 20.05
N LEU A 117 -11.93 -14.29 18.96
CA LEU A 117 -12.94 -15.34 18.79
C LEU A 117 -12.34 -16.75 18.77
N PHE A 118 -11.13 -16.91 18.21
CA PHE A 118 -10.48 -18.20 18.04
C PHE A 118 -9.39 -18.50 19.08
N PHE A 119 -9.14 -17.57 20.00
CA PHE A 119 -8.18 -17.79 21.06
C PHE A 119 -8.75 -18.73 22.13
N ASP A 120 -8.04 -19.84 22.40
CA ASP A 120 -8.27 -20.72 23.54
C ASP A 120 -6.94 -20.92 24.29
N PRO A 121 -6.82 -20.50 25.57
CA PRO A 121 -5.58 -20.64 26.33
C PRO A 121 -5.21 -22.10 26.65
N ARG A 122 -6.11 -23.06 26.39
CA ARG A 122 -5.87 -24.51 26.56
C ARG A 122 -5.32 -25.18 25.31
N ASP A 123 -5.47 -24.55 24.15
CA ASP A 123 -4.95 -25.07 22.87
C ASP A 123 -3.69 -24.31 22.44
N ALA A 124 -2.53 -24.82 22.88
CA ALA A 124 -1.25 -24.23 22.54
C ALA A 124 -0.94 -24.27 21.04
N TYR A 125 -1.40 -25.31 20.32
CA TYR A 125 -1.20 -25.43 18.87
C TYR A 125 -2.08 -24.44 18.12
N GLY A 126 -3.34 -24.30 18.52
CA GLY A 126 -4.25 -23.29 18.02
C GLY A 126 -3.72 -21.87 18.25
N PHE A 127 -3.21 -21.59 19.46
CA PHE A 127 -2.59 -20.30 19.77
C PHE A 127 -1.38 -20.01 18.86
N ALA A 128 -0.47 -20.97 18.66
CA ALA A 128 0.67 -20.80 17.78
C ALA A 128 0.25 -20.52 16.33
N LEU A 129 -0.74 -21.27 15.82
CA LEU A 129 -1.29 -21.06 14.48
C LEU A 129 -1.91 -19.65 14.34
N LEU A 130 -2.65 -19.19 15.35
CA LEU A 130 -3.28 -17.87 15.37
C LEU A 130 -2.24 -16.75 15.31
N VAL A 131 -1.17 -16.86 16.10
CA VAL A 131 -0.04 -15.90 16.10
C VAL A 131 0.67 -15.89 14.74
N ILE A 132 0.95 -17.07 14.16
CA ILE A 132 1.59 -17.19 12.85
C ILE A 132 0.72 -16.57 11.75
N VAL A 133 -0.57 -16.88 11.74
CA VAL A 133 -1.48 -16.40 10.68
C VAL A 133 -1.70 -14.90 10.80
N LEU A 134 -2.03 -14.38 11.98
CA LEU A 134 -2.25 -12.94 12.14
C LEU A 134 -0.95 -12.15 11.95
N GLY A 135 0.18 -12.64 12.47
CA GLY A 135 1.49 -12.06 12.22
C GLY A 135 1.85 -12.08 10.74
N GLY A 136 1.59 -13.19 10.04
CA GLY A 136 1.81 -13.35 8.61
C GLY A 136 0.94 -12.44 7.75
N VAL A 137 -0.33 -12.25 8.12
CA VAL A 137 -1.23 -11.29 7.45
C VAL A 137 -0.75 -9.85 7.65
N VAL A 138 -0.32 -9.49 8.87
CA VAL A 138 0.23 -8.15 9.16
C VAL A 138 1.53 -7.89 8.41
N ALA A 139 2.47 -8.83 8.43
CA ALA A 139 3.73 -8.72 7.68
C ALA A 139 3.49 -8.72 6.16
N GLY A 140 2.66 -9.64 5.65
CA GLY A 140 2.35 -9.76 4.23
C GLY A 140 1.60 -8.53 3.68
N SER A 141 0.92 -7.77 4.53
CA SER A 141 0.26 -6.52 4.15
C SER A 141 1.21 -5.32 4.02
N LEU A 142 2.48 -5.43 4.49
CA LEU A 142 3.47 -4.36 4.42
C LEU A 142 3.64 -3.85 3.00
N GLY A 143 3.99 -4.69 2.03
CA GLY A 143 4.22 -4.24 0.65
C GLY A 143 3.05 -3.42 0.09
N PRO A 144 1.84 -4.00 0.00
CA PRO A 144 0.70 -3.32 -0.61
C PRO A 144 0.27 -2.06 0.14
N HIS A 145 0.30 -2.04 1.48
CA HIS A 145 -0.26 -0.93 2.26
C HIS A 145 0.77 0.14 2.64
N SER A 146 2.08 -0.13 2.52
CA SER A 146 3.14 0.83 2.90
C SER A 146 3.40 1.91 1.87
N TYR A 147 2.67 1.94 0.75
CA TYR A 147 2.63 3.11 -0.12
C TYR A 147 2.04 4.34 0.57
N TYR A 148 1.25 4.14 1.63
CA TYR A 148 0.70 5.19 2.47
C TYR A 148 0.62 4.69 3.93
N PHE A 149 1.60 5.09 4.76
CA PHE A 149 1.73 4.59 6.14
C PHE A 149 0.43 4.59 6.96
N PRO A 150 -0.41 5.65 6.93
CA PRO A 150 -1.66 5.66 7.69
C PRO A 150 -2.60 4.50 7.33
N ASN A 151 -2.59 4.03 6.08
CA ASN A 151 -3.41 2.91 5.64
C ASN A 151 -2.88 1.56 6.15
N TYR A 152 -1.55 1.39 6.23
CA TYR A 152 -0.97 0.23 6.90
C TYR A 152 -1.25 0.24 8.41
N ALA A 153 -1.03 1.37 9.08
CA ALA A 153 -1.28 1.50 10.51
C ALA A 153 -2.75 1.25 10.87
N ALA A 154 -3.68 1.79 10.09
CA ALA A 154 -5.12 1.56 10.26
C ALA A 154 -5.51 0.08 10.14
N PHE A 155 -4.75 -0.72 9.39
CA PHE A 155 -4.97 -2.16 9.30
C PHE A 155 -4.25 -2.94 10.42
N ALA A 156 -2.95 -2.73 10.58
CA ALA A 156 -2.09 -3.55 11.41
C ALA A 156 -2.39 -3.40 12.91
N VAL A 157 -2.65 -2.16 13.38
CA VAL A 157 -2.89 -1.91 14.80
C VAL A 157 -4.17 -2.61 15.29
N PRO A 158 -5.36 -2.39 14.68
CA PRO A 158 -6.57 -3.08 15.14
C PRO A 158 -6.54 -4.59 14.91
N THR A 159 -5.69 -5.09 13.99
CA THR A 159 -5.51 -6.54 13.80
C THR A 159 -4.79 -7.19 14.98
N MET A 160 -3.75 -6.54 15.50
CA MET A 160 -2.89 -7.10 16.55
C MET A 160 -3.38 -6.79 17.95
N THR A 161 -3.88 -5.58 18.19
CA THR A 161 -4.24 -5.09 19.52
C THR A 161 -5.17 -6.03 20.31
N PRO A 162 -6.26 -6.59 19.72
CA PRO A 162 -7.16 -7.45 20.47
C PRO A 162 -6.50 -8.74 20.97
N LEU A 163 -5.68 -9.40 20.14
CA LEU A 163 -4.96 -10.60 20.56
C LEU A 163 -3.86 -10.26 21.59
N ILE A 164 -3.12 -9.17 21.40
CA ILE A 164 -2.14 -8.67 22.37
C ILE A 164 -2.81 -8.46 23.74
N ALA A 165 -3.95 -7.77 23.78
CA ALA A 165 -4.69 -7.57 25.02
C ALA A 165 -5.15 -8.91 25.63
N THR A 166 -5.65 -9.84 24.80
CA THR A 166 -6.15 -11.14 25.25
C THR A 166 -5.05 -12.00 25.88
N VAL A 167 -3.82 -11.99 25.35
CA VAL A 167 -2.70 -12.74 25.93
C VAL A 167 -2.21 -12.13 27.24
N PHE A 168 -2.17 -10.80 27.36
CA PHE A 168 -1.81 -10.15 28.64
C PHE A 168 -2.83 -10.43 29.74
N LEU A 169 -4.11 -10.56 29.39
CA LEU A 169 -5.17 -10.92 30.34
C LEU A 169 -5.06 -12.35 30.90
N GLN A 170 -4.24 -13.22 30.30
CA GLN A 170 -4.01 -14.57 30.83
C GLN A 170 -3.19 -14.59 32.13
N GLY A 171 -2.45 -13.51 32.44
CA GLY A 171 -1.70 -13.39 33.69
C GLY A 171 -0.52 -14.37 33.85
N SER A 172 -0.12 -15.08 32.80
CA SER A 172 1.03 -16.00 32.80
C SER A 172 2.27 -15.37 32.17
N SER A 173 3.44 -15.70 32.71
CA SER A 173 4.73 -15.18 32.24
C SER A 173 4.99 -15.51 30.78
N PHE A 174 4.58 -16.69 30.31
CA PHE A 174 4.73 -17.08 28.91
C PHE A 174 3.88 -16.21 27.98
N TYR A 175 2.59 -16.04 28.28
CA TYR A 175 1.71 -15.18 27.47
C TYR A 175 2.14 -13.71 27.50
N SER A 176 2.67 -13.24 28.63
CA SER A 176 3.23 -11.88 28.73
C SER A 176 4.46 -11.71 27.83
N LEU A 177 5.38 -12.70 27.81
CA LEU A 177 6.54 -12.68 26.92
C LEU A 177 6.12 -12.64 25.45
N VAL A 178 5.15 -13.47 25.06
CA VAL A 178 4.61 -13.48 23.69
C VAL A 178 3.93 -12.14 23.36
N GLY A 179 3.15 -11.58 24.29
CA GLY A 179 2.52 -10.28 24.13
C GLY A 179 3.54 -9.15 23.88
N VAL A 180 4.64 -9.13 24.62
CA VAL A 180 5.75 -8.18 24.39
C VAL A 180 6.40 -8.41 23.03
N ALA A 181 6.65 -9.66 22.64
CA ALA A 181 7.20 -9.98 21.31
C ALA A 181 6.27 -9.52 20.18
N MET A 182 4.95 -9.69 20.33
CA MET A 182 3.95 -9.20 19.38
C MET A 182 3.92 -7.67 19.29
N ILE A 183 4.07 -6.95 20.41
CA ILE A 183 4.21 -5.49 20.41
C ILE A 183 5.46 -5.08 19.64
N PHE A 184 6.61 -5.71 19.93
CA PHE A 184 7.86 -5.40 19.25
C PHE A 184 7.75 -5.66 17.74
N PHE A 185 7.16 -6.79 17.35
CA PHE A 185 6.86 -7.12 15.98
C PHE A 185 5.99 -6.06 15.30
N LEU A 186 4.89 -5.63 15.94
CA LEU A 186 4.02 -4.59 15.41
C LEU A 186 4.76 -3.25 15.24
N LEU A 187 5.53 -2.82 16.23
CA LEU A 187 6.30 -1.58 16.17
C LEU A 187 7.36 -1.62 15.06
N LEU A 188 8.06 -2.75 14.92
CA LEU A 188 9.06 -2.95 13.88
C LEU A 188 8.43 -2.89 12.48
N ASN A 189 7.26 -3.52 12.31
CA ASN A 189 6.51 -3.46 11.07
C ASN A 189 6.03 -2.03 10.76
N LEU A 190 5.50 -1.29 11.75
CA LEU A 190 5.10 0.12 11.57
C LEU A 190 6.31 0.99 11.17
N TYR A 191 7.47 0.76 11.79
CA TYR A 191 8.72 1.42 11.42
C TYR A 191 9.11 1.11 9.97
N TYR A 192 9.13 -0.17 9.58
CA TYR A 192 9.46 -0.56 8.21
C TYR A 192 8.47 -0.02 7.20
N SER A 193 7.17 0.00 7.50
CA SER A 193 6.16 0.59 6.63
C SER A 193 6.45 2.06 6.34
N LYS A 194 6.79 2.83 7.37
CA LYS A 194 7.16 4.25 7.23
C LYS A 194 8.43 4.44 6.39
N GLN A 195 9.41 3.55 6.53
CA GLN A 195 10.62 3.57 5.69
C GLN A 195 10.31 3.22 4.23
N TYR A 196 9.46 2.23 4.02
CA TYR A 196 9.07 1.75 2.69
C TYR A 196 8.30 2.82 1.90
N GLU A 197 7.44 3.60 2.56
CA GLU A 197 6.78 4.77 1.96
C GLU A 197 7.83 5.74 1.37
N GLY A 198 8.85 6.07 2.15
CA GLY A 198 9.95 6.94 1.71
C GLY A 198 10.76 6.37 0.55
N MET A 199 11.02 5.05 0.53
CA MET A 199 11.70 4.39 -0.58
C MET A 199 10.88 4.44 -1.87
N VAL A 200 9.58 4.17 -1.79
CA VAL A 200 8.70 4.21 -2.97
C VAL A 200 8.60 5.62 -3.52
N LEU A 201 8.45 6.63 -2.66
CA LEU A 201 8.42 8.04 -3.08
C LEU A 201 9.68 8.39 -3.88
N ARG A 202 10.86 8.01 -3.38
CA ARG A 202 12.13 8.24 -4.09
C ARG A 202 12.20 7.48 -5.41
N SER A 203 11.75 6.22 -5.45
CA SER A 203 11.75 5.41 -6.66
C SER A 203 10.89 6.02 -7.77
N ILE A 204 9.71 6.52 -7.43
CA ILE A 204 8.82 7.17 -8.40
C ILE A 204 9.41 8.52 -8.85
N GLN A 205 9.97 9.32 -7.93
CA GLN A 205 10.66 10.56 -8.28
C GLN A 205 11.83 10.32 -9.25
N LEU A 206 12.63 9.28 -9.00
CA LEU A 206 13.73 8.87 -9.88
C LEU A 206 13.23 8.43 -11.27
N GLN A 207 12.08 7.76 -11.36
CA GLN A 207 11.49 7.38 -12.65
C GLN A 207 11.10 8.61 -13.46
N PHE A 208 10.42 9.59 -12.86
CA PHE A 208 10.06 10.83 -13.56
C PHE A 208 11.30 11.63 -13.97
N SER A 209 12.29 11.77 -13.10
CA SER A 209 13.55 12.46 -13.42
C SER A 209 14.30 11.77 -14.57
N ASN A 210 14.36 10.43 -14.57
CA ASN A 210 14.95 9.66 -15.66
C ASN A 210 14.18 9.82 -16.98
N GLU A 211 12.85 9.88 -16.94
CA GLU A 211 12.01 10.12 -18.12
C GLU A 211 12.25 11.51 -18.72
N ASP A 212 12.32 12.54 -17.87
CA ASP A 212 12.60 13.91 -18.29
C ASP A 212 14.01 14.02 -18.91
N LEU A 213 15.02 13.44 -18.26
CA LEU A 213 16.39 13.34 -18.78
C LEU A 213 16.44 12.59 -20.11
N LEU A 214 15.71 11.48 -20.26
CA LEU A 214 15.60 10.73 -21.51
C LEU A 214 14.96 11.55 -22.63
N GLN A 215 13.94 12.35 -22.31
CA GLN A 215 13.31 13.24 -23.27
C GLN A 215 14.25 14.35 -23.71
N GLU A 216 15.02 14.93 -22.78
CA GLU A 216 16.03 15.92 -23.09
C GLU A 216 17.12 15.35 -24.00
N LEU A 217 17.65 14.17 -23.67
CA LEU A 217 18.64 13.46 -24.48
C LEU A 217 18.12 13.17 -25.89
N LYS A 218 16.86 12.76 -26.03
CA LYS A 218 16.21 12.57 -27.34
C LYS A 218 16.06 13.89 -28.11
N ARG A 219 15.74 15.00 -27.44
CA ARG A 219 15.66 16.33 -28.08
C ARG A 219 17.02 16.77 -28.58
N THR A 220 18.05 16.70 -27.74
CA THR A 220 19.43 17.05 -28.11
C THR A 220 19.96 16.17 -29.24
N ASN A 221 19.71 14.86 -29.19
CA ASN A 221 20.09 13.95 -30.26
C ASN A 221 19.38 14.29 -31.58
N ARG A 222 18.06 14.56 -31.57
CA ARG A 222 17.34 15.03 -32.78
C ARG A 222 17.89 16.35 -33.33
N GLN A 223 18.28 17.27 -32.46
CA GLN A 223 18.91 18.53 -32.88
C GLN A 223 20.26 18.28 -33.52
N LEU A 224 21.14 17.49 -32.88
CA LEU A 224 22.44 17.09 -33.44
C LEU A 224 22.29 16.34 -34.76
N HIS A 225 21.32 15.43 -34.87
CA HIS A 225 21.01 14.74 -36.12
C HIS A 225 20.59 15.75 -37.19
N ARG A 226 19.71 16.71 -36.88
CA ARG A 226 19.36 17.78 -37.83
C ARG A 226 20.60 18.55 -38.29
N TYR A 227 21.44 19.03 -37.36
CA TYR A 227 22.67 19.74 -37.70
C TYR A 227 23.69 18.89 -38.48
N SER A 228 23.72 17.57 -38.28
CA SER A 228 24.60 16.68 -39.06
C SER A 228 24.15 16.54 -40.52
N PHE A 229 22.86 16.70 -40.81
CA PHE A 229 22.28 16.54 -42.14
C PHE A 229 21.93 17.85 -42.84
N THR A 230 21.99 18.99 -42.17
CA THR A 230 21.81 20.31 -42.80
C THR A 230 23.07 21.13 -42.64
N ASP A 231 23.64 21.60 -43.74
CA ASP A 231 24.76 22.53 -43.74
C ASP A 231 24.36 23.84 -43.02
N SER A 232 25.15 24.24 -42.02
CA SER A 232 24.80 25.34 -41.11
C SER A 232 24.83 26.74 -41.75
N LEU A 233 25.44 26.88 -42.92
CA LEU A 233 25.53 28.14 -43.67
C LEU A 233 24.46 28.27 -44.76
N THR A 234 23.91 27.16 -45.24
CA THR A 234 23.05 27.14 -46.43
C THR A 234 21.68 26.48 -46.23
N GLY A 235 21.50 25.69 -45.15
CA GLY A 235 20.24 25.01 -44.84
C GLY A 235 19.90 23.80 -45.74
N VAL A 236 20.80 23.45 -46.67
CA VAL A 236 20.63 22.36 -47.63
C VAL A 236 21.20 21.04 -47.07
N GLY A 237 20.70 19.90 -47.58
CA GLY A 237 21.11 18.56 -47.19
C GLY A 237 22.63 18.33 -47.33
N ASN A 238 23.27 17.83 -46.28
CA ASN A 238 24.71 17.58 -46.23
C ASN A 238 25.10 16.42 -47.16
N ARG A 239 26.35 16.39 -47.64
CA ARG A 239 26.81 15.43 -48.68
C ARG A 239 26.54 13.94 -48.36
N ARG A 240 26.55 13.58 -47.07
CA ARG A 240 26.18 12.24 -46.55
C ARG A 240 24.73 11.81 -46.81
N GLN A 241 23.87 12.71 -47.32
CA GLN A 241 22.48 12.40 -47.67
C GLN A 241 22.33 11.98 -49.14
N PHE A 242 23.38 12.18 -49.95
CA PHE A 242 23.40 11.93 -51.40
C PHE A 242 24.36 10.80 -51.82
N ASP A 243 25.14 10.27 -50.87
CA ASP A 243 25.93 9.03 -51.02
C ASP A 243 25.12 7.84 -50.46
#